data_AF-A0A7T3KTU2-F1
#
_entry.id   AF-A0A7T3KTU2-F1
#
_cell.length_a   1.000
_cell.length_b   1.000
_cell.length_c   1.000
_cell.angle_alpha   90.00
_cell.angle_beta   90.00
_cell.angle_gamma   90.00
#
_symmetry.space_group_name_H-M   'P 1'
#
loop_
_entity.id
_entity.type
_entity.pdbx_description
1 polymer ?
#
loop_
_entity_poly.entity_id
_entity_poly.type
_entity_poly.pdbx_seq_one_letter_code
_entity_poly.pdbx_strand_id
1 'polypeptide(L)'
;MGTEGDQPAGDGGADGYGRGPSGDGPSATGLDAGPGVTGLDAGVGRDVRVESGDAGSDPGPGSLERNVAFAAASAVLFALGLLFTESFGEVAVDVDLKPFFIPYLLIVAARAAIPTMAVGLGAALGEGVLDVFEGYELDDPIGFIGYVVGFSAFGWYLHDVAEDPTRPRSLAVGATLGAFVQAVFEGVAYLTVEETATAADAAVSTLGNTVTHGLVLGAIPLVVLLPRVRAPLRRLAD
;
A
#
# COMPACT_ATOMS: atom_id res chain seq x y z
N MET A 1 37.86 -58.23 -39.87
CA MET A 1 36.83 -57.18 -40.06
C MET A 1 36.75 -56.45 -38.73
N GLY A 2 37.53 -55.42 -38.41
CA GLY A 2 37.93 -54.23 -39.17
C GLY A 2 37.29 -53.01 -38.47
N THR A 3 37.85 -52.58 -37.31
CA THR A 3 38.54 -51.28 -37.04
C THR A 3 37.58 -50.10 -36.82
N GLU A 4 37.48 -49.56 -35.59
CA GLU A 4 38.27 -48.41 -35.06
C GLU A 4 37.98 -47.08 -35.78
N GLY A 5 37.71 -46.04 -34.97
CA GLY A 5 37.51 -44.65 -35.35
C GLY A 5 37.10 -43.86 -34.10
N ASP A 6 38.06 -43.59 -33.22
CA ASP A 6 38.87 -42.35 -33.13
C ASP A 6 38.09 -41.14 -32.59
N GLN A 7 38.43 -40.78 -31.34
CA GLN A 7 38.37 -39.40 -30.87
C GLN A 7 39.51 -38.60 -31.53
N PRO A 8 39.35 -37.28 -31.64
CA PRO A 8 40.38 -36.44 -31.05
C PRO A 8 39.85 -35.24 -30.25
N ALA A 9 40.75 -34.78 -29.39
CA ALA A 9 40.71 -33.59 -28.56
C ALA A 9 40.63 -32.27 -29.35
N GLY A 10 40.22 -31.21 -28.67
CA GLY A 10 40.29 -29.83 -29.16
C GLY A 10 40.10 -28.83 -28.03
N ASP A 11 41.21 -28.47 -27.40
CA ASP A 11 41.38 -27.41 -26.41
C ASP A 11 41.71 -26.07 -27.12
N GLY A 12 41.49 -24.93 -26.44
CA GLY A 12 41.79 -23.56 -26.88
C GLY A 12 40.62 -22.61 -26.61
N GLY A 13 40.65 -21.63 -25.68
CA GLY A 13 41.73 -20.69 -25.38
C GLY A 13 41.83 -19.67 -26.53
N ALA A 14 41.79 -18.35 -26.40
CA ALA A 14 41.72 -17.41 -25.28
C ALA A 14 41.38 -16.01 -25.89
N ASP A 15 41.37 -14.98 -25.04
CA ASP A 15 41.55 -13.54 -25.34
C ASP A 15 40.29 -12.77 -25.83
N GLY A 16 39.95 -11.58 -25.35
CA GLY A 16 40.61 -10.68 -24.42
C GLY A 16 40.10 -9.25 -24.68
N TYR A 17 39.55 -8.59 -23.66
CA TYR A 17 39.42 -7.13 -23.54
C TYR A 17 39.17 -6.87 -22.04
N GLY A 18 39.87 -6.04 -21.29
CA GLY A 18 40.92 -5.06 -21.53
C GLY A 18 40.95 -4.18 -20.27
N ARG A 19 42.10 -4.12 -19.59
CA ARG A 19 42.35 -3.30 -18.39
C ARG A 19 42.39 -1.81 -18.73
N GLY A 20 41.74 -1.00 -17.89
CA GLY A 20 42.21 0.31 -17.36
C GLY A 20 42.33 1.51 -18.33
N PRO A 21 42.50 2.75 -17.82
CA PRO A 21 43.17 3.08 -16.56
C PRO A 21 42.43 4.04 -15.60
N SER A 22 43.05 4.09 -14.42
CA SER A 22 42.93 4.95 -13.24
C SER A 22 43.34 6.42 -13.43
N GLY A 23 42.93 7.27 -12.46
CA GLY A 23 43.45 8.62 -12.16
C GLY A 23 42.38 9.69 -12.38
N ASP A 24 42.12 10.70 -11.54
CA ASP A 24 42.79 11.23 -10.36
C ASP A 24 41.76 12.03 -9.52
N GLY A 25 41.96 12.10 -8.20
CA GLY A 25 41.28 13.10 -7.35
C GLY A 25 41.76 14.53 -7.64
N PRO A 26 41.17 15.54 -6.98
CA PRO A 26 41.88 16.04 -5.81
C PRO A 26 40.98 16.37 -4.61
N SER A 27 41.57 16.19 -3.44
CA SER A 27 41.15 16.70 -2.13
C SER A 27 41.85 18.03 -1.80
N ALA A 28 41.36 18.73 -0.77
CA ALA A 28 41.90 19.91 -0.05
C ALA A 28 41.42 21.28 -0.60
N THR A 29 41.08 22.34 0.15
CA THR A 29 41.15 22.74 1.58
C THR A 29 40.61 24.17 1.70
N GLY A 30 40.15 24.60 2.89
CA GLY A 30 40.04 26.03 3.32
C GLY A 30 38.60 26.43 3.70
N LEU A 31 38.20 26.59 4.97
CA LEU A 31 38.53 27.67 5.93
C LEU A 31 38.45 29.07 5.30
N ASP A 32 37.44 29.88 5.63
CA ASP A 32 37.46 30.84 6.77
C ASP A 32 36.44 32.00 6.59
N ALA A 33 35.98 32.50 7.74
CA ALA A 33 35.46 33.85 8.06
C ALA A 33 34.20 34.44 7.40
N GLY A 34 33.27 34.88 8.27
CA GLY A 34 32.08 35.68 7.97
C GLY A 34 32.35 37.19 7.72
N PRO A 35 31.58 38.09 8.36
CA PRO A 35 30.43 38.76 7.77
C PRO A 35 30.72 40.20 7.30
N GLY A 36 29.99 40.67 6.29
CA GLY A 36 30.04 42.06 5.82
C GLY A 36 28.65 42.69 5.75
N VAL A 37 28.24 43.34 6.83
CA VAL A 37 27.14 44.33 6.85
C VAL A 37 27.68 45.62 6.26
N THR A 38 26.97 46.25 5.33
CA THR A 38 26.73 47.72 5.29
C THR A 38 25.86 48.08 4.08
N GLY A 39 24.89 48.98 4.28
CA GLY A 39 24.25 49.69 3.17
C GLY A 39 22.74 49.87 3.29
N LEU A 40 22.31 50.77 4.17
CA LEU A 40 21.07 51.54 3.98
C LEU A 40 21.14 52.26 2.62
N ASP A 41 20.10 52.22 1.79
CA ASP A 41 19.29 53.42 1.50
C ASP A 41 18.13 53.18 0.51
N ALA A 42 17.17 54.09 0.62
CA ALA A 42 16.25 54.58 -0.40
C ALA A 42 15.03 53.73 -0.81
N GLY A 43 13.87 54.25 -0.42
CA GLY A 43 12.54 53.79 -0.75
C GLY A 43 12.30 53.52 -2.23
N VAL A 44 11.69 52.37 -2.49
CA VAL A 44 10.87 52.14 -3.66
C VAL A 44 9.54 51.66 -3.13
N GLY A 45 8.52 52.51 -3.26
CA GLY A 45 7.13 52.11 -3.08
C GLY A 45 6.84 50.97 -4.03
N ARG A 46 6.85 49.75 -3.51
CA ARG A 46 6.19 48.62 -4.15
C ARG A 46 4.77 48.62 -3.60
N ASP A 47 3.84 49.07 -4.45
CA ASP A 47 2.46 48.66 -4.35
C ASP A 47 2.45 47.14 -4.19
N VAL A 48 2.22 46.68 -2.96
CA VAL A 48 1.89 45.29 -2.68
C VAL A 48 0.49 45.11 -3.25
N ARG A 49 0.44 44.82 -4.55
CA ARG A 49 -0.72 44.19 -5.16
C ARG A 49 -0.84 42.85 -4.44
N VAL A 50 -1.71 42.81 -3.45
CA VAL A 50 -2.25 41.56 -2.92
C VAL A 50 -2.98 40.95 -4.10
N GLU A 51 -2.26 40.13 -4.88
CA GLU A 51 -2.92 39.13 -5.72
C GLU A 51 -3.64 38.24 -4.73
N SER A 52 -4.93 38.50 -4.55
CA SER A 52 -5.89 37.53 -4.08
C SER A 52 -5.87 36.40 -5.11
N GLY A 53 -4.86 35.54 -4.97
CA GLY A 53 -4.76 34.27 -5.67
C GLY A 53 -5.88 33.40 -5.13
N ASP A 54 -7.07 33.58 -5.67
CA ASP A 54 -8.07 32.53 -5.78
C ASP A 54 -7.55 31.53 -6.83
N ALA A 55 -6.39 30.94 -6.53
CA ALA A 55 -5.88 29.79 -7.23
C ALA A 55 -6.57 28.62 -6.54
N GLY A 56 -7.56 28.03 -7.20
CA GLY A 56 -8.10 26.74 -6.83
C GLY A 56 -6.95 25.79 -6.59
N SER A 57 -6.58 25.64 -5.33
CA SER A 57 -5.42 24.86 -4.92
C SER A 57 -5.90 23.43 -4.91
N ASP A 58 -5.68 22.73 -6.02
CA ASP A 58 -5.81 21.27 -6.02
C ASP A 58 -5.03 20.76 -4.80
N PRO A 59 -5.71 20.08 -3.87
CA PRO A 59 -5.14 19.82 -2.58
C PRO A 59 -4.05 18.76 -2.79
N GLY A 60 -2.79 19.21 -2.72
CA GLY A 60 -1.62 18.41 -3.07
C GLY A 60 -1.55 17.07 -2.33
N PRO A 61 -0.72 16.13 -2.79
CA PRO A 61 -0.57 14.82 -2.16
C PRO A 61 -0.26 14.97 -0.66
N GLY A 62 -1.15 14.41 0.18
CA GLY A 62 -1.05 14.47 1.64
C GLY A 62 -1.83 15.60 2.32
N SER A 63 -2.55 16.44 1.57
CA SER A 63 -3.49 17.42 2.14
C SER A 63 -4.58 16.77 3.00
N LEU A 64 -5.02 17.49 4.04
CA LEU A 64 -6.05 17.00 4.97
C LEU A 64 -7.35 16.67 4.22
N GLU A 65 -7.81 17.56 3.34
CA GLU A 65 -9.04 17.39 2.57
C GLU A 65 -9.03 16.11 1.73
N ARG A 66 -7.92 15.85 1.02
CA ARG A 66 -7.75 14.62 0.24
C ARG A 66 -7.73 13.38 1.13
N ASN A 67 -7.01 13.41 2.25
CA ASN A 67 -6.97 12.28 3.17
C ASN A 67 -8.35 11.98 3.76
N VAL A 68 -9.11 13.01 4.15
CA VAL A 68 -10.49 12.89 4.63
C VAL A 68 -11.39 12.32 3.53
N ALA A 69 -11.25 12.76 2.28
CA ALA A 69 -12.02 12.23 1.17
C ALA A 69 -11.74 10.74 0.92
N PHE A 70 -10.47 10.31 0.95
CA PHE A 70 -10.10 8.90 0.83
C PHE A 70 -10.61 8.06 2.01
N ALA A 71 -10.51 8.58 3.24
CA ALA A 71 -11.05 7.89 4.43
C ALA A 71 -12.58 7.74 4.34
N ALA A 72 -13.30 8.82 4.01
CA ALA A 72 -14.76 8.80 3.87
C ALA A 72 -15.22 7.88 2.74
N ALA A 73 -14.55 7.93 1.57
CA ALA A 73 -14.85 7.05 0.45
C ALA A 73 -14.59 5.59 0.82
N SER A 74 -13.48 5.30 1.51
CA SER A 74 -13.17 3.96 1.99
C SER A 74 -14.23 3.44 2.96
N ALA A 75 -14.59 4.23 3.98
CA ALA A 75 -15.61 3.86 4.96
C ALA A 75 -16.95 3.53 4.29
N VAL A 76 -17.45 4.41 3.43
CA VAL A 76 -18.75 4.22 2.78
C VAL A 76 -18.72 3.05 1.80
N LEU A 77 -17.72 2.97 0.92
CA LEU A 77 -17.68 1.91 -0.09
C LEU A 77 -17.42 0.54 0.52
N PHE A 78 -16.58 0.48 1.55
CA PHE A 78 -16.30 -0.77 2.25
C PHE A 78 -17.53 -1.25 3.02
N ALA A 79 -18.18 -0.39 3.81
CA ALA A 79 -19.44 -0.72 4.49
C ALA A 79 -20.54 -1.19 3.52
N LEU A 80 -20.73 -0.50 2.39
CA LEU A 80 -21.68 -0.95 1.38
C LEU A 80 -21.32 -2.31 0.76
N GLY A 81 -20.01 -2.60 0.64
CA GLY A 81 -19.53 -3.89 0.20
C GLY A 81 -19.79 -4.99 1.23
N LEU A 82 -19.51 -4.72 2.50
CA LEU A 82 -19.72 -5.63 3.63
C LEU A 82 -21.20 -6.04 3.76
N LEU A 83 -22.12 -5.07 3.71
CA LEU A 83 -23.58 -5.34 3.66
C LEU A 83 -23.98 -6.36 2.59
N PHE A 84 -23.24 -6.42 1.48
CA PHE A 84 -23.47 -7.43 0.45
C PHE A 84 -22.74 -8.75 0.75
N THR A 85 -21.45 -8.71 1.08
CA THR A 85 -20.63 -9.91 1.21
C THR A 85 -20.87 -10.69 2.51
N GLU A 86 -21.21 -10.01 3.60
CA GLU A 86 -21.54 -10.64 4.88
C GLU A 86 -22.93 -11.29 4.88
N SER A 87 -23.80 -10.92 3.93
CA SER A 87 -25.08 -11.60 3.74
C SER A 87 -24.96 -13.09 3.38
N PHE A 88 -23.76 -13.53 2.98
CA PHE A 88 -23.45 -14.93 2.71
C PHE A 88 -22.98 -15.71 3.95
N GLY A 89 -22.72 -15.01 5.07
CA GLY A 89 -22.21 -15.56 6.32
C GLY A 89 -20.74 -16.01 6.24
N GLU A 90 -20.28 -16.55 7.36
CA GLU A 90 -18.94 -17.14 7.51
C GLU A 90 -18.78 -18.43 6.69
N VAL A 91 -17.60 -18.59 6.06
CA VAL A 91 -17.26 -19.79 5.27
C VAL A 91 -16.70 -20.90 6.16
N ALA A 92 -16.07 -20.52 7.27
CA ALA A 92 -15.59 -21.35 8.36
C ALA A 92 -15.54 -20.49 9.62
N VAL A 93 -15.22 -21.08 10.78
CA VAL A 93 -15.10 -20.36 12.05
C VAL A 93 -14.21 -19.13 11.89
N ASP A 94 -14.81 -17.95 12.06
CA ASP A 94 -14.13 -16.66 12.00
C ASP A 94 -13.44 -16.41 10.64
N VAL A 95 -14.02 -16.95 9.55
CA VAL A 95 -13.57 -16.73 8.17
C VAL A 95 -14.65 -16.05 7.37
N ASP A 96 -14.48 -14.75 7.20
CA ASP A 96 -15.46 -13.87 6.56
C ASP A 96 -15.20 -13.65 5.08
N LEU A 97 -16.23 -13.08 4.44
CA LEU A 97 -16.15 -12.56 3.09
C LEU A 97 -16.12 -11.03 3.15
N LYS A 98 -14.91 -10.47 3.21
CA LYS A 98 -14.72 -9.01 3.24
C LYS A 98 -14.15 -8.50 1.91
N PRO A 99 -14.73 -7.44 1.31
CA PRO A 99 -14.43 -7.01 -0.06
C PRO A 99 -13.17 -6.14 -0.12
N PHE A 100 -12.02 -6.67 0.29
CA PHE A 100 -10.76 -5.95 0.43
C PHE A 100 -10.25 -5.29 -0.87
N PHE A 101 -10.70 -5.76 -2.04
CA PHE A 101 -10.41 -5.10 -3.31
C PHE A 101 -10.87 -3.63 -3.36
N ILE A 102 -11.89 -3.25 -2.59
CA ILE A 102 -12.41 -1.88 -2.52
C ILE A 102 -11.35 -0.93 -1.92
N PRO A 103 -10.91 -1.09 -0.66
CA PRO A 103 -9.85 -0.27 -0.11
C PRO A 103 -8.53 -0.40 -0.89
N TYR A 104 -8.20 -1.57 -1.44
CA TYR A 104 -7.03 -1.71 -2.30
C TYR A 104 -7.09 -0.85 -3.56
N LEU A 105 -8.24 -0.75 -4.24
CA LEU A 105 -8.42 0.14 -5.39
C LEU A 105 -8.20 1.61 -5.02
N LEU A 106 -8.70 2.03 -3.86
CA LEU A 106 -8.49 3.39 -3.34
C LEU A 106 -7.01 3.64 -3.03
N ILE A 107 -6.31 2.68 -2.42
CA ILE A 107 -4.87 2.77 -2.13
C ILE A 107 -4.05 2.88 -3.42
N VAL A 108 -4.40 2.13 -4.46
CA VAL A 108 -3.77 2.24 -5.78
C VAL A 108 -3.94 3.65 -6.35
N ALA A 109 -5.11 4.27 -6.15
CA ALA A 109 -5.39 5.64 -6.58
C ALA A 109 -4.67 6.69 -5.75
N ALA A 110 -4.50 6.44 -4.45
CA ALA A 110 -3.99 7.43 -3.51
C ALA A 110 -2.49 7.74 -3.68
N ARG A 111 -1.70 6.75 -4.12
CA ARG A 111 -0.26 6.85 -4.52
C ARG A 111 0.69 7.48 -3.47
N ALA A 112 0.43 7.31 -2.17
CA ALA A 112 1.35 7.69 -1.08
C ALA A 112 0.94 7.05 0.26
N ALA A 113 1.91 6.87 1.17
CA ALA A 113 1.74 6.18 2.46
C ALA A 113 0.74 6.86 3.43
N ILE A 114 0.70 8.19 3.53
CA ILE A 114 -0.26 8.87 4.40
C ILE A 114 -1.70 8.64 3.91
N PRO A 115 -2.01 8.83 2.61
CA PRO A 115 -3.30 8.44 2.07
C PRO A 115 -3.64 6.95 2.24
N THR A 116 -2.67 6.03 2.26
CA THR A 116 -2.96 4.60 2.50
C THR A 116 -3.45 4.35 3.92
N MET A 117 -2.85 5.02 4.92
CA MET A 117 -3.34 4.97 6.30
C MET A 117 -4.76 5.55 6.41
N ALA A 118 -5.05 6.64 5.68
CA ALA A 118 -6.39 7.23 5.67
C ALA A 118 -7.44 6.27 5.08
N VAL A 119 -7.11 5.57 3.99
CA VAL A 119 -7.98 4.52 3.42
C VAL A 119 -8.18 3.39 4.43
N GLY A 120 -7.11 2.95 5.11
CA GLY A 120 -7.19 1.89 6.11
C GLY A 120 -8.06 2.28 7.32
N LEU A 121 -7.90 3.50 7.83
CA LEU A 121 -8.75 4.06 8.88
C LEU A 121 -10.21 4.14 8.43
N GLY A 122 -10.45 4.57 7.20
CA GLY A 122 -11.80 4.60 6.64
C GLY A 122 -12.43 3.21 6.60
N ALA A 123 -11.71 2.19 6.12
CA ALA A 123 -12.22 0.82 6.08
C ALA A 123 -12.54 0.29 7.49
N ALA A 124 -11.65 0.52 8.46
CA ALA A 124 -11.88 0.15 9.86
C ALA A 124 -13.12 0.83 10.47
N LEU A 125 -13.38 2.10 10.13
CA LEU A 125 -14.60 2.79 10.52
C LEU A 125 -15.84 2.26 9.79
N GLY A 126 -15.71 1.86 8.53
CA GLY A 126 -16.79 1.26 7.74
C GLY A 126 -17.26 -0.05 8.34
N GLU A 127 -16.31 -0.92 8.70
CA GLU A 127 -16.55 -2.15 9.46
C GLU A 127 -17.20 -1.84 10.81
N GLY A 128 -16.53 -1.05 11.66
CA GLY A 128 -16.98 -0.83 13.03
C GLY A 128 -18.35 -0.16 13.15
N VAL A 129 -18.81 0.55 12.10
CA VAL A 129 -20.20 1.05 12.05
C VAL A 129 -21.20 -0.09 11.84
N LEU A 130 -20.89 -1.08 10.99
CA LEU A 130 -21.75 -2.23 10.77
C LEU A 130 -21.77 -3.15 11.98
N ASP A 131 -20.62 -3.40 12.61
CA ASP A 131 -20.52 -4.20 13.84
C ASP A 131 -21.51 -3.71 14.91
N VAL A 132 -21.59 -2.37 15.10
CA VAL A 132 -22.55 -1.74 16.02
C VAL A 132 -24.00 -2.06 15.66
N PHE A 133 -24.35 -2.09 14.38
CA PHE A 133 -25.71 -2.40 13.93
C PHE A 133 -26.04 -3.90 14.03
N GLU A 134 -25.03 -4.74 13.89
CA GLU A 134 -25.15 -6.19 14.01
C GLU A 134 -25.18 -6.67 15.46
N GLY A 135 -24.87 -5.77 16.40
CA GLY A 135 -24.81 -6.07 17.83
C GLY A 135 -23.51 -6.75 18.24
N TYR A 136 -22.52 -6.78 17.35
CA TYR A 136 -21.14 -7.06 17.69
C TYR A 136 -20.58 -5.90 18.51
N GLU A 137 -19.72 -6.25 19.45
CA GLU A 137 -19.17 -5.29 20.40
C GLU A 137 -18.18 -4.36 19.68
N LEU A 138 -18.22 -3.07 20.01
CA LEU A 138 -17.25 -2.06 19.55
C LEU A 138 -15.85 -2.29 20.16
N ASP A 139 -15.58 -3.50 20.66
CA ASP A 139 -14.57 -3.88 21.64
C ASP A 139 -13.39 -4.65 21.03
N ASP A 140 -13.30 -4.77 19.70
CA ASP A 140 -12.11 -5.26 19.02
C ASP A 140 -11.23 -4.13 18.45
N PRO A 141 -10.49 -3.40 19.32
CA PRO A 141 -9.50 -2.43 18.86
C PRO A 141 -8.32 -3.13 18.15
N ILE A 142 -8.15 -4.44 18.32
CA ILE A 142 -7.05 -5.19 17.71
C ILE A 142 -7.35 -5.41 16.23
N GLY A 143 -8.55 -5.90 15.88
CA GLY A 143 -9.04 -5.99 14.50
C GLY A 143 -9.05 -4.62 13.80
N PHE A 144 -9.50 -3.56 14.50
CA PHE A 144 -9.44 -2.19 13.98
C PHE A 144 -8.01 -1.76 13.60
N ILE A 145 -7.03 -2.01 14.48
CA ILE A 145 -5.61 -1.76 14.19
C ILE A 145 -5.15 -2.64 13.02
N GLY A 146 -5.60 -3.89 12.99
CA GLY A 146 -5.35 -4.85 11.91
C GLY A 146 -5.69 -4.28 10.54
N TYR A 147 -6.85 -3.65 10.39
CA TYR A 147 -7.24 -2.97 9.15
C TYR A 147 -6.26 -1.88 8.75
N VAL A 148 -5.95 -0.96 9.67
CA VAL A 148 -5.03 0.16 9.37
C VAL A 148 -3.65 -0.36 8.97
N VAL A 149 -3.10 -1.31 9.72
CA VAL A 149 -1.75 -1.84 9.49
C VAL A 149 -1.72 -2.72 8.23
N GLY A 150 -2.71 -3.59 8.02
CA GLY A 150 -2.79 -4.47 6.84
C GLY A 150 -2.93 -3.70 5.54
N PHE A 151 -3.82 -2.70 5.51
CA PHE A 151 -3.95 -1.82 4.34
C PHE A 151 -2.72 -0.95 4.11
N SER A 152 -2.05 -0.51 5.18
CA SER A 152 -0.78 0.18 5.07
C SER A 152 0.34 -0.73 4.53
N ALA A 153 0.37 -2.00 4.92
CA ALA A 153 1.33 -2.97 4.39
C ALA A 153 1.12 -3.23 2.88
N PHE A 154 -0.14 -3.33 2.43
CA PHE A 154 -0.48 -3.36 1.00
C PHE A 154 0.07 -2.11 0.28
N GLY A 155 -0.23 -0.93 0.81
CA GLY A 155 0.20 0.35 0.25
C GLY A 155 1.71 0.51 0.16
N TRP A 156 2.41 0.22 1.25
CA TRP A 156 3.87 0.23 1.31
C TRP A 156 4.48 -0.73 0.29
N TYR A 157 4.02 -1.98 0.23
CA TYR A 157 4.52 -2.93 -0.76
C TYR A 157 4.33 -2.40 -2.18
N LEU A 158 3.14 -1.88 -2.48
CA LEU A 158 2.80 -1.46 -3.82
C LEU A 158 3.59 -0.22 -4.27
N HIS A 159 3.73 0.78 -3.40
CA HIS A 159 4.30 2.07 -3.74
C HIS A 159 5.82 2.15 -3.55
N ASP A 160 6.38 1.36 -2.62
CA ASP A 160 7.79 1.44 -2.24
C ASP A 160 8.62 0.19 -2.58
N VAL A 161 7.99 -0.99 -2.70
CA VAL A 161 8.71 -2.27 -2.92
C VAL A 161 8.53 -2.81 -4.34
N ALA A 162 7.33 -2.74 -4.89
CA ALA A 162 7.03 -3.30 -6.20
C ALA A 162 7.62 -2.45 -7.33
N GLU A 163 8.35 -3.07 -8.25
CA GLU A 163 8.88 -2.39 -9.45
C GLU A 163 7.78 -1.77 -10.33
N ASP A 164 6.62 -2.45 -10.41
CA ASP A 164 5.46 -1.99 -11.16
C ASP A 164 4.19 -2.23 -10.33
N PRO A 165 3.56 -1.17 -9.80
CA PRO A 165 2.38 -1.26 -8.94
C PRO A 165 1.11 -1.67 -9.70
N THR A 166 1.19 -1.89 -11.01
CA THR A 166 0.03 -2.26 -11.83
C THR A 166 0.12 -3.67 -12.43
N ARG A 167 1.23 -4.38 -12.21
CA ARG A 167 1.35 -5.77 -12.64
C ARG A 167 0.44 -6.67 -11.79
N PRO A 168 -0.24 -7.65 -12.40
CA PRO A 168 -1.08 -8.60 -11.67
C PRO A 168 -0.36 -9.29 -10.51
N ARG A 169 0.92 -9.64 -10.71
CA ARG A 169 1.75 -10.25 -9.66
C ARG A 169 1.94 -9.31 -8.46
N SER A 170 2.25 -8.04 -8.68
CA SER A 170 2.43 -7.07 -7.62
C SER A 170 1.12 -6.87 -6.85
N LEU A 171 0.00 -6.75 -7.56
CA LEU A 171 -1.32 -6.61 -6.94
C LEU A 171 -1.66 -7.83 -6.07
N ALA A 172 -1.39 -9.05 -6.58
CA ALA A 172 -1.65 -10.28 -5.84
C ALA A 172 -0.77 -10.44 -4.60
N VAL A 173 0.54 -10.18 -4.73
CA VAL A 173 1.48 -10.27 -3.59
C VAL A 173 1.14 -9.21 -2.54
N GLY A 174 0.90 -7.97 -2.96
CA GLY A 174 0.49 -6.90 -2.06
C GLY A 174 -0.80 -7.25 -1.33
N ALA A 175 -1.84 -7.67 -2.06
CA ALA A 175 -3.14 -7.99 -1.48
C ALA A 175 -3.05 -9.14 -0.47
N THR A 176 -2.28 -10.18 -0.80
CA THR A 176 -2.03 -11.29 0.12
C THR A 176 -1.29 -10.83 1.37
N LEU A 177 -0.26 -9.98 1.22
CA LEU A 177 0.49 -9.44 2.35
C LEU A 177 -0.40 -8.59 3.27
N GLY A 178 -1.17 -7.66 2.70
CA GLY A 178 -2.04 -6.79 3.48
C GLY A 178 -3.12 -7.56 4.22
N ALA A 179 -3.75 -8.53 3.54
CA ALA A 179 -4.74 -9.41 4.16
C ALA A 179 -4.13 -10.31 5.23
N PHE A 180 -2.95 -10.89 4.99
CA PHE A 180 -2.26 -11.69 6.00
C PHE A 180 -1.97 -10.89 7.26
N VAL A 181 -1.46 -9.65 7.10
CA VAL A 181 -1.18 -8.79 8.24
C VAL A 181 -2.46 -8.48 9.01
N GLN A 182 -3.56 -8.08 8.36
CA GLN A 182 -4.82 -7.83 9.06
C GLN A 182 -5.36 -9.12 9.72
N ALA A 183 -5.34 -10.26 9.02
CA ALA A 183 -5.83 -11.54 9.54
C ALA A 183 -5.03 -12.05 10.75
N VAL A 184 -3.75 -11.69 10.89
CA VAL A 184 -2.99 -11.97 12.12
C VAL A 184 -3.52 -11.16 13.29
N PHE A 185 -3.93 -9.91 13.08
CA PHE A 185 -4.54 -9.11 14.15
C PHE A 185 -5.91 -9.67 14.52
N GLU A 186 -6.74 -10.06 13.56
CA GLU A 186 -8.02 -10.76 13.82
C GLU A 186 -7.79 -12.06 14.59
N GLY A 187 -6.86 -12.91 14.14
CA GLY A 187 -6.55 -14.15 14.86
C GLY A 187 -6.06 -13.90 16.29
N VAL A 188 -5.35 -12.80 16.54
CA VAL A 188 -4.97 -12.39 17.90
C VAL A 188 -6.19 -11.89 18.67
N ALA A 189 -7.03 -11.05 18.07
CA ALA A 189 -8.26 -10.56 18.65
C ALA A 189 -9.17 -11.72 19.08
N TYR A 190 -9.37 -12.68 18.20
CA TYR A 190 -10.17 -13.87 18.43
C TYR A 190 -9.69 -14.67 19.64
N LEU A 191 -8.37 -14.84 19.81
CA LEU A 191 -7.79 -15.49 21.00
C LEU A 191 -7.96 -14.68 22.30
N THR A 192 -8.11 -13.36 22.20
CA THR A 192 -8.20 -12.48 23.36
C THR A 192 -9.63 -12.20 23.81
N VAL A 193 -10.59 -12.27 22.88
CA VAL A 193 -12.00 -11.92 23.11
C VAL A 193 -12.86 -13.18 23.27
N GLU A 194 -12.65 -14.22 22.47
CA GLU A 194 -13.43 -15.46 22.55
C GLU A 194 -12.81 -16.43 23.57
N GLU A 195 -13.48 -16.63 24.71
CA GLU A 195 -12.98 -17.46 25.82
C GLU A 195 -12.74 -18.92 25.42
N THR A 196 -13.45 -19.41 24.40
CA THR A 196 -13.35 -20.80 23.95
C THR A 196 -12.40 -21.00 22.76
N ALA A 197 -11.86 -19.92 22.20
CA ALA A 197 -11.01 -19.98 21.01
C ALA A 197 -9.68 -20.67 21.31
N THR A 198 -9.29 -21.59 20.43
CA THR A 198 -7.99 -22.24 20.50
C THR A 198 -7.00 -21.65 19.52
N ALA A 199 -5.71 -21.90 19.73
CA ALA A 199 -4.66 -21.52 18.76
C ALA A 199 -4.88 -22.15 17.37
N ALA A 200 -5.57 -23.30 17.29
CA ALA A 200 -5.91 -23.92 16.02
C ALA A 200 -7.00 -23.11 15.29
N ASP A 201 -8.01 -22.63 16.01
CA ASP A 201 -9.09 -21.83 15.43
C ASP A 201 -8.55 -20.48 14.92
N ALA A 202 -7.70 -19.82 15.70
CA ALA A 202 -7.03 -18.59 15.28
C ALA A 202 -6.13 -18.79 14.04
N ALA A 203 -5.46 -19.93 13.93
CA ALA A 203 -4.68 -20.27 12.74
C ALA A 203 -5.57 -20.52 11.51
N VAL A 204 -6.72 -21.17 11.70
CA VAL A 204 -7.73 -21.37 10.65
C VAL A 204 -8.31 -20.02 10.20
N SER A 205 -8.71 -19.15 11.13
CA SER A 205 -9.15 -17.78 10.85
C SER A 205 -8.08 -17.01 10.08
N THR A 206 -6.85 -16.96 10.59
CA THR A 206 -5.75 -16.21 9.95
C THR A 206 -5.52 -16.68 8.50
N LEU A 207 -5.45 -17.99 8.27
CA LEU A 207 -5.21 -18.55 6.94
C LEU A 207 -6.43 -18.39 6.03
N GLY A 208 -7.63 -18.62 6.56
CA GLY A 208 -8.90 -18.46 5.87
C GLY A 208 -9.08 -17.03 5.38
N ASN A 209 -8.96 -16.06 6.28
CA ASN A 209 -9.05 -14.63 6.00
C ASN A 209 -7.94 -14.15 5.06
N THR A 210 -6.71 -14.68 5.18
CA THR A 210 -5.66 -14.40 4.18
C THR A 210 -6.08 -14.83 2.77
N VAL A 211 -6.73 -15.97 2.63
CA VAL A 211 -7.20 -16.48 1.33
C VAL A 211 -8.44 -15.72 0.87
N THR A 212 -9.46 -15.57 1.70
CA THR A 212 -10.72 -14.91 1.32
C THR A 212 -10.48 -13.43 1.05
N HIS A 213 -9.86 -12.70 1.98
CA HIS A 213 -9.63 -11.26 1.85
C HIS A 213 -8.48 -10.95 0.90
N GLY A 214 -7.40 -11.72 0.94
CA GLY A 214 -6.19 -11.44 0.15
C GLY A 214 -6.29 -11.91 -1.30
N LEU A 215 -6.83 -13.09 -1.54
CA LEU A 215 -6.88 -13.69 -2.88
C LEU A 215 -8.25 -13.56 -3.53
N VAL A 216 -9.30 -14.09 -2.88
CA VAL A 216 -10.63 -14.24 -3.47
C VAL A 216 -11.34 -12.89 -3.64
N LEU A 217 -11.34 -12.08 -2.59
CA LEU A 217 -11.97 -10.76 -2.54
C LEU A 217 -10.95 -9.61 -2.51
N GLY A 218 -9.66 -9.92 -2.67
CA GLY A 218 -8.58 -8.94 -2.80
C GLY A 218 -8.00 -8.96 -4.20
N ALA A 219 -7.05 -9.87 -4.42
CA ALA A 219 -6.25 -9.95 -5.65
C ALA A 219 -7.09 -10.20 -6.91
N ILE A 220 -8.00 -11.18 -6.89
CA ILE A 220 -8.75 -11.55 -8.10
C ILE A 220 -9.60 -10.37 -8.63
N PRO A 221 -10.47 -9.74 -7.81
CA PRO A 221 -11.25 -8.59 -8.29
C PRO A 221 -10.34 -7.41 -8.63
N LEU A 222 -9.28 -7.16 -7.85
CA LEU A 222 -8.36 -6.05 -8.08
C LEU A 222 -7.67 -6.16 -9.45
N VAL A 223 -7.16 -7.34 -9.80
CA VAL A 223 -6.51 -7.59 -11.10
C VAL A 223 -7.49 -7.42 -12.26
N VAL A 224 -8.74 -7.84 -12.07
CA VAL A 224 -9.79 -7.71 -13.10
C VAL A 224 -10.28 -6.26 -13.23
N LEU A 225 -10.49 -5.56 -12.12
CA LEU A 225 -11.13 -4.25 -12.10
C LEU A 225 -10.15 -3.12 -12.40
N LEU A 226 -8.91 -3.17 -11.88
CA LEU A 226 -7.97 -2.07 -11.99
C LEU A 226 -7.78 -1.55 -13.43
N PRO A 227 -7.59 -2.38 -14.47
CA PRO A 227 -7.48 -1.90 -15.85
C PRO A 227 -8.69 -1.09 -16.34
N ARG A 228 -9.89 -1.40 -15.82
CA ARG A 228 -11.15 -0.76 -16.21
C ARG A 228 -11.37 0.57 -15.49
N VAL A 229 -10.89 0.68 -14.26
CA VAL A 229 -11.10 1.87 -13.42
C VAL A 229 -9.88 2.76 -13.32
N ARG A 230 -8.73 2.39 -13.90
CA ARG A 230 -7.48 3.16 -13.82
C ARG A 230 -7.61 4.61 -14.28
N ALA A 231 -8.28 4.86 -15.40
CA ALA A 231 -8.46 6.21 -15.92
C ALA A 231 -9.37 7.08 -15.02
N PRO A 232 -10.54 6.58 -14.56
CA PRO A 232 -11.29 7.22 -13.49
C PRO A 232 -10.48 7.49 -12.21
N LEU A 233 -9.72 6.50 -11.72
CA LEU A 233 -8.95 6.63 -10.48
C LEU A 233 -7.85 7.69 -10.55
N ARG A 234 -7.20 7.85 -11.72
CA ARG A 234 -6.21 8.93 -11.92
C ARG A 234 -6.83 10.32 -11.74
N ARG A 235 -8.05 10.53 -12.23
CA ARG A 235 -8.79 11.80 -12.08
C ARG A 235 -9.21 12.12 -10.64
N LEU A 236 -9.16 11.15 -9.72
CA LEU A 236 -9.37 11.39 -8.28
C LEU A 236 -8.07 11.75 -7.56
N ALA A 237 -6.93 11.48 -8.19
CA ALA A 237 -5.60 11.63 -7.61
C ALA A 237 -4.88 12.89 -8.10
N ASP A 238 -5.29 13.39 -9.28
CA ASP A 238 -4.87 14.64 -9.91
C ASP A 238 -5.85 15.75 -9.51
#